data_AF-B6XX21-F1
#
_entry.id   AF-B6XX21-F1
#
_cell.length_a   1.000
_cell.length_b   1.000
_cell.length_c   1.000
_cell.angle_alpha   90.00
_cell.angle_beta   90.00
_cell.angle_gamma   90.00
#
_symmetry.space_group_name_H-M   'P 1'
#
loop_
_entity.id
_entity.type
_entity.pdbx_description
1 polymer ?
#
loop_
_entity_poly.entity_id
_entity_poly.type
_entity_poly.pdbx_seq_one_letter_code
_entity_poly.pdbx_strand_id
1 'polypeptide(L)' 'MSIGDMCRRVMDGFKFKVSERVVFGAVVVLFVISVLAIELPRLW' A
#
# COMPACT_ATOMS: atom_id res chain seq x y z
N MET A 1 -23.66 -0.33 17.30
CA MET A 1 -22.24 -0.60 17.02
C MET A 1 -21.84 0.32 15.88
N SER A 2 -20.96 1.30 16.13
CA SER A 2 -20.64 2.35 15.15
C SER A 2 -19.80 1.80 14.00
N ILE A 3 -19.98 2.34 12.80
CA ILE A 3 -19.12 2.07 11.63
C ILE A 3 -17.64 2.32 11.96
N GLY A 4 -17.36 3.30 12.82
CA GLY A 4 -16.01 3.60 13.29
C GLY A 4 -15.35 2.45 14.07
N ASP A 5 -16.13 1.70 14.85
CA ASP A 5 -15.63 0.55 15.63
C ASP A 5 -15.39 -0.68 14.75
N MET A 6 -16.23 -0.89 13.73
CA MET A 6 -16.00 -1.94 12.72
C MET A 6 -14.76 -1.62 11.89
N CYS A 7 -14.62 -0.38 11.42
CA CYS A 7 -13.47 0.04 10.62
C CYS A 7 -12.16 -0.10 11.41
N ARG A 8 -12.17 0.29 12.69
CA ARG A 8 -11.02 0.13 13.60
C ARG A 8 -10.64 -1.33 13.78
N ARG A 9 -11.60 -2.24 14.00
CA ARG A 9 -11.33 -3.69 14.10
C ARG A 9 -10.78 -4.31 12.82
N VAL A 10 -11.29 -3.88 11.65
CA VAL A 10 -10.79 -4.34 10.35
C VAL A 10 -9.36 -3.85 10.15
N MET A 11 -9.07 -2.58 10.45
CA MET A 11 -7.72 -2.02 10.38
C MET A 11 -6.76 -2.68 11.37
N ASP A 12 -7.18 -2.95 12.61
CA ASP A 12 -6.35 -3.65 13.61
C ASP A 12 -6.08 -5.10 13.19
N GLY A 13 -7.08 -5.80 12.64
CA GLY A 13 -6.92 -7.13 12.06
C GLY A 13 -6.03 -7.14 10.82
N PHE A 14 -6.04 -6.07 10.03
CA PHE A 14 -5.16 -5.87 8.88
C PHE A 14 -3.73 -5.61 9.35
N LYS A 15 -3.54 -4.71 10.32
CA LYS A 15 -2.23 -4.35 10.88
C LYS A 15 -1.51 -5.55 11.51
N PHE A 16 -2.26 -6.53 12.02
CA PHE A 16 -1.71 -7.77 12.57
C PHE A 16 -1.48 -8.88 11.52
N LYS A 17 -2.06 -8.76 10.31
CA LYS A 17 -2.12 -9.86 9.32
C LYS A 17 -1.55 -9.50 7.95
N VAL A 18 -1.22 -8.24 7.70
CA VAL A 18 -0.43 -7.83 6.54
C VAL A 18 0.98 -8.35 6.77
N SER A 19 1.25 -9.52 6.20
CA SER A 19 2.58 -10.11 6.17
C SER A 19 3.57 -9.09 5.59
N GLU A 20 4.78 -8.99 6.14
CA GLU A 20 5.84 -8.09 5.67
C GLU A 20 6.03 -8.17 4.14
N ARG A 21 5.75 -9.34 3.55
CA ARG A 21 5.75 -9.58 2.09
C ARG A 21 4.77 -8.70 1.32
N VAL A 22 3.60 -8.41 1.87
CA VAL A 22 2.57 -7.55 1.26
C VAL A 22 2.99 -6.09 1.35
N VAL A 23 3.56 -5.67 2.48
CA VAL A 23 4.13 -4.31 2.63
C VAL A 23 5.28 -4.13 1.65
N PHE A 24 6.19 -5.09 1.59
CA PHE A 24 7.32 -5.08 0.66
C PHE A 24 6.85 -5.05 -0.79
N GLY A 25 5.86 -5.88 -1.14
CA GLY A 25 5.24 -5.88 -2.47
C GLY A 25 4.62 -4.53 -2.83
N ALA A 26 3.87 -3.92 -1.92
CA ALA A 26 3.28 -2.60 -2.12
C ALA A 26 4.34 -1.51 -2.31
N VAL A 27 5.41 -1.52 -1.51
CA VAL A 27 6.53 -0.58 -1.62
C VAL A 27 7.24 -0.73 -2.97
N VAL A 28 7.52 -1.96 -3.42
CA VAL A 28 8.15 -2.22 -4.72
C VAL A 28 7.28 -1.71 -5.87
N VAL A 29 5.97 -1.99 -5.84
CA VAL A 29 5.04 -1.50 -6.87
C VAL A 29 5.01 0.02 -6.92
N LEU A 30 4.91 0.69 -5.77
CA LEU A 30 4.96 2.15 -5.70
C LEU A 30 6.28 2.70 -6.25
N PHE A 31 7.40 2.07 -5.91
CA PHE A 31 8.71 2.46 -6.42
C PHE A 31 8.80 2.35 -7.95
N VAL A 32 8.31 1.25 -8.53
CA VAL A 32 8.28 1.06 -9.99
C VAL A 32 7.42 2.13 -10.67
N ILE A 33 6.24 2.43 -10.11
CA ILE A 33 5.36 3.47 -10.66
C ILE A 33 6.04 4.85 -10.57
N SER A 34 6.69 5.18 -9.46
CA SER A 34 7.41 6.44 -9.30
C SER A 34 8.55 6.58 -10.29
N VAL A 35 9.37 5.53 -10.47
CA VAL A 35 10.45 5.52 -11.48
C VAL A 35 9.86 5.69 -12.88
N LEU A 36 8.81 4.95 -13.21
CA LEU A 36 8.16 5.02 -14.51
C LEU A 36 7.60 6.43 -14.78
N ALA A 37 7.00 7.07 -13.79
CA ALA A 37 6.47 8.43 -13.91
C ALA A 37 7.55 9.51 -14.10
N ILE A 38 8.76 9.28 -13.57
CA ILE A 38 9.91 10.19 -13.75
C ILE A 38 10.59 9.96 -15.10
N GLU A 39 10.72 8.69 -15.52
CA GLU A 39 11.44 8.33 -16.73
C GLU A 39 10.60 8.48 -18.00
N LEU A 40 9.27 8.27 -17.96
CA LEU A 40 8.39 8.52 -19.12
C LEU A 40 8.55 9.92 -19.73
N PRO A 41 8.53 11.02 -18.96
CA PRO A 41 8.70 12.37 -19.50
C PRO A 41 10.14 12.69 -19.89
N ARG A 42 11.13 11.85 -19.57
CA ARG A 42 12.51 11.96 -20.05
C ARG A 42 12.73 11.28 -21.40
N LEU A 43 11.85 10.34 -21.77
CA LEU A 43 11.89 9.59 -23.02
C LEU A 43 11.15 10.29 -24.18
N TRP A 44 10.53 11.44 -23.93
CA TRP A 44 9.84 12.29 -24.90
C TRP A 44 10.62 13.59 -25.10
#